data_AF-A0A5N6LAU6-F1
#
_entry.id   AF-A0A5N6LAU6-F1
#
_cell.length_a   1.000
_cell.length_b   1.000
_cell.length_c   1.000
_cell.angle_alpha   90.00
_cell.angle_beta   90.00
_cell.angle_gamma   90.00
#
_symmetry.space_group_name_H-M   'P 1'
#
loop_
_entity.id
_entity.type
_entity.pdbx_description
1 polymer ?
#
loop_
_entity_poly.entity_id
_entity_poly.type
_entity_poly.pdbx_seq_one_letter_code
_entity_poly.pdbx_strand_id
1 'polypeptide(L)'
;METSLRYAGDSTALRINTNKRPPTVRYAGDSSSLKVHAKQKFRIDSNTRLQLNGELDTRIGVLTFFSALLRYFPPELSAKIGAGLQYDRRDKLHYTIHGKKSFPLTPDRFVSFVVKGRCDIDKEFKKVGV
;
A
#
# COMPACT_ATOMS: atom_id res chain seq x y z
N MET A 1 1.44 7.50 18.68
CA MET A 1 1.13 6.65 17.52
C MET A 1 -0.35 6.37 17.56
N GLU A 2 -1.13 6.99 16.68
CA GLU A 2 -2.59 6.86 16.67
C GLU A 2 -2.97 5.73 15.70
N THR A 3 -3.31 4.57 16.24
CA THR A 3 -3.77 3.42 15.47
C THR A 3 -5.28 3.54 15.29
N SER A 4 -5.71 4.01 14.12
CA SER A 4 -7.13 4.01 13.73
C SER A 4 -7.42 2.83 12.80
N LEU A 5 -8.39 2.00 13.18
CA LEU A 5 -8.96 0.96 12.32
C LEU A 5 -10.06 1.62 11.49
N ARG A 6 -9.81 1.81 10.20
CA ARG A 6 -10.83 2.33 9.26
C ARG A 6 -11.51 1.16 8.59
N TYR A 7 -12.82 1.05 8.81
CA TYR A 7 -13.68 0.08 8.15
C TYR A 7 -14.53 0.80 7.10
N ALA A 8 -14.42 0.38 5.84
CA ALA A 8 -15.24 0.86 4.74
C ALA A 8 -15.52 -0.33 3.81
N GLY A 9 -16.77 -0.77 3.77
CA GLY A 9 -17.23 -1.87 2.93
C GLY A 9 -18.54 -2.48 3.43
N ASP A 10 -19.28 -3.11 2.54
CA ASP A 10 -20.57 -3.79 2.82
C ASP A 10 -20.38 -5.20 3.39
N SER A 11 -19.36 -5.41 4.25
CA SER A 11 -19.13 -6.73 4.83
C SER A 11 -20.12 -7.03 5.94
N THR A 12 -20.79 -8.16 5.84
CA THR A 12 -21.69 -8.69 6.87
C THR A 12 -20.94 -9.24 8.10
N ALA A 13 -19.61 -9.40 7.99
CA ALA A 13 -18.75 -10.04 8.98
C ALA A 13 -18.40 -9.14 10.19
N LEU A 14 -18.48 -7.82 10.04
CA LEU A 14 -18.15 -6.87 11.10
C LEU A 14 -19.38 -6.07 11.51
N ARG A 15 -19.83 -6.27 12.75
CA ARG A 15 -20.91 -5.50 13.37
C ARG A 15 -20.33 -4.51 14.36
N ILE A 16 -20.63 -3.23 14.18
CA ILE A 16 -20.29 -2.18 15.15
C ILE A 16 -21.45 -2.04 16.12
N ASN A 17 -21.20 -2.27 17.41
CA ASN A 17 -22.16 -1.99 18.46
C ASN A 17 -21.81 -0.64 19.10
N THR A 18 -22.55 0.39 18.70
CA THR A 18 -22.43 1.77 19.19
C THR A 18 -23.18 2.01 20.51
N ASN A 19 -24.01 1.06 20.96
CA ASN A 19 -24.77 1.14 22.20
C ASN A 19 -23.90 0.82 23.44
N LYS A 20 -22.70 0.24 23.26
CA LYS A 20 -21.70 0.10 24.32
C LYS A 20 -20.68 1.23 24.26
N ARG A 21 -20.24 1.72 25.43
CA ARG A 21 -19.12 2.67 25.56
C ARG A 21 -17.96 1.98 26.30
N PRO A 22 -16.75 1.89 25.71
CA PRO A 22 -16.41 2.31 24.35
C PRO A 22 -17.11 1.43 23.29
N PRO A 23 -17.34 1.97 22.07
CA PRO A 23 -17.96 1.21 20.98
C PRO A 23 -17.16 -0.07 20.72
N THR A 24 -17.86 -1.19 20.65
CA THR A 24 -17.23 -2.49 20.41
C THR A 24 -17.47 -2.95 18.99
N VAL A 25 -16.42 -3.35 18.30
CA VAL A 25 -16.51 -4.01 17.00
C VAL A 25 -16.50 -5.51 17.25
N ARG A 26 -17.51 -6.23 16.78
CA ARG A 26 -17.63 -7.68 16.94
C ARG A 26 -17.64 -8.35 15.57
N TYR A 27 -16.92 -9.46 15.48
CA TYR A 27 -17.02 -10.37 14.35
C TYR A 27 -18.36 -11.14 14.45
N ALA A 28 -19.20 -11.07 13.43
CA ALA A 28 -20.44 -11.82 13.34
C ALA A 28 -20.14 -13.22 12.78
N GLY A 29 -20.38 -14.25 13.58
CA GLY A 29 -19.87 -15.62 13.38
C GLY A 29 -20.33 -16.36 12.11
N ASP A 30 -21.32 -15.84 11.39
CA ASP A 30 -22.01 -16.62 10.35
C ASP A 30 -21.71 -16.18 8.91
N SER A 31 -20.86 -15.16 8.69
CA SER A 31 -20.58 -14.66 7.35
C SER A 31 -19.13 -14.25 7.14
N SER A 32 -18.47 -14.86 6.15
CA SER A 32 -17.24 -14.45 5.45
C SER A 32 -16.02 -14.05 6.30
N SER A 33 -14.86 -14.62 5.95
CA SER A 33 -13.54 -14.24 6.48
C SER A 33 -13.31 -12.73 6.52
N LEU A 34 -12.86 -12.20 7.66
CA LEU A 34 -12.35 -10.83 7.73
C LEU A 34 -10.95 -10.77 7.10
N LYS A 35 -10.71 -9.72 6.31
CA LYS A 35 -9.37 -9.39 5.81
C LYS A 35 -8.88 -8.12 6.49
N VAL A 36 -7.78 -8.22 7.23
CA VAL A 36 -7.15 -7.08 7.90
C VAL A 36 -6.05 -6.54 6.99
N HIS A 37 -6.20 -5.29 6.55
CA HIS A 37 -5.18 -4.59 5.78
C HIS A 37 -4.39 -3.65 6.69
N ALA A 38 -3.06 -3.78 6.67
CA ALA A 38 -2.15 -2.90 7.38
C ALA A 38 -1.22 -2.18 6.40
N LYS A 39 -0.94 -0.91 6.67
CA LYS A 39 0.00 -0.10 5.91
C LYS A 39 0.83 0.74 6.84
N GLN A 40 2.13 0.57 6.78
CA GLN A 40 3.09 1.30 7.61
C GLN A 40 4.13 1.99 6.72
N LYS A 41 4.49 3.23 7.08
CA LYS A 41 5.54 3.99 6.40
C LYS A 41 6.62 4.34 7.40
N PHE A 42 7.84 3.84 7.16
CA PHE A 42 9.03 4.17 7.92
C PHE A 42 9.84 5.21 7.16
N ARG A 43 10.32 6.23 7.86
CA ARG A 43 11.34 7.15 7.33
C ARG A 43 12.69 6.50 7.60
N ILE A 44 13.48 6.29 6.55
CA ILE A 44 14.86 5.81 6.67
C ILE A 44 15.78 7.02 6.84
N ASP A 45 15.57 8.04 6.01
CA ASP A 45 16.24 9.34 6.08
C ASP A 45 15.27 10.45 5.61
N SER A 46 15.79 11.66 5.38
CA SER A 46 15.00 12.83 4.93
C SER A 46 14.31 12.61 3.58
N ASN A 47 14.93 11.84 2.69
CA ASN A 47 14.54 11.64 1.30
C ASN A 47 14.10 10.19 1.01
N THR A 48 14.26 9.26 1.95
CA THR A 48 13.97 7.84 1.75
C THR A 48 12.88 7.34 2.69
N ARG A 49 11.89 6.64 2.14
CA ARG A 49 10.78 6.04 2.89
C ARG A 49 10.57 4.59 2.49
N LEU A 50 10.48 3.71 3.48
CA LEU A 50 10.02 2.33 3.31
C LEU A 50 8.53 2.25 3.59
N GLN A 51 7.74 1.79 2.63
CA GLN A 51 6.33 1.51 2.80
C GLN A 51 6.12 -0.01 2.84
N LEU A 52 5.61 -0.52 3.95
CA LEU A 52 5.14 -1.90 4.08
C LEU A 52 3.63 -1.93 4.00
N ASN A 53 3.07 -2.89 3.27
CA ASN A 53 1.63 -3.20 3.30
C ASN A 53 1.44 -4.71 3.48
N GLY A 54 0.41 -5.11 4.21
CA GLY A 54 0.05 -6.52 4.39
C GLY A 54 -1.46 -6.72 4.45
N GLU A 55 -1.91 -7.92 4.07
CA GLU A 55 -3.27 -8.40 4.24
C GLU A 55 -3.24 -9.73 5.00
N LEU A 56 -4.02 -9.84 6.06
CA LEU A 56 -4.23 -11.06 6.84
C LEU A 56 -5.67 -11.54 6.66
N ASP A 57 -5.87 -12.76 6.19
CA ASP A 57 -7.18 -13.42 6.19
C ASP A 57 -7.38 -14.13 7.53
N THR A 58 -8.35 -13.67 8.31
CA THR A 58 -8.59 -14.16 9.67
C THR A 58 -9.28 -15.52 9.72
N ARG A 59 -9.91 -15.98 8.63
CA ARG A 59 -10.56 -17.32 8.61
C ARG A 59 -9.53 -18.43 8.65
N ILE A 60 -8.39 -18.19 8.01
CA ILE A 60 -7.29 -19.14 7.85
C ILE A 60 -6.05 -18.74 8.65
N GLY A 61 -6.04 -17.53 9.23
CA GLY A 61 -4.96 -17.04 10.08
C GLY A 61 -3.65 -16.79 9.34
N VAL A 62 -3.69 -16.52 8.02
CA VAL A 62 -2.47 -16.36 7.21
C VAL A 62 -2.44 -15.05 6.44
N LEU A 63 -1.23 -14.59 6.13
CA LEU A 63 -1.01 -13.47 5.24
C LEU A 63 -1.38 -13.87 3.81
N THR A 64 -2.32 -13.15 3.22
CA THR A 64 -2.71 -13.32 1.81
C THR A 64 -1.93 -12.39 0.89
N PHE A 65 -1.40 -11.30 1.44
CA PHE A 65 -0.66 -10.29 0.71
C PHE A 65 0.44 -9.67 1.57
N PHE A 66 1.58 -9.40 0.98
CA PHE A 66 2.63 -8.58 1.57
C PHE A 66 3.31 -7.75 0.48
N SER A 67 3.66 -6.50 0.77
CA SER A 67 4.48 -5.69 -0.13
C SER A 67 5.41 -4.76 0.64
N ALA A 68 6.61 -4.61 0.12
CA ALA A 68 7.63 -3.69 0.63
C ALA A 68 8.08 -2.80 -0.52
N LEU A 69 7.98 -1.47 -0.35
CA LEU A 69 8.31 -0.50 -1.37
C LEU A 69 9.22 0.59 -0.80
N LEU A 70 10.47 0.58 -1.25
CA LEU A 70 11.43 1.63 -0.97
C LEU A 70 11.18 2.80 -1.92
N ARG A 71 11.11 4.01 -1.41
CA ARG A 71 10.88 5.23 -2.19
C ARG A 71 11.91 6.28 -1.84
N TYR A 72 12.60 6.77 -2.85
CA TYR A 72 13.57 7.86 -2.76
C TYR A 72 13.01 9.11 -3.44
N PHE A 73 13.14 10.25 -2.78
CA PHE A 73 12.58 11.55 -3.17
C PHE A 73 13.70 12.60 -3.16
N PRO A 74 14.53 12.70 -4.21
CA PRO A 74 15.54 13.75 -4.32
C PRO A 74 14.87 15.11 -4.59
N PRO A 75 14.84 16.03 -3.60
CA PRO A 75 14.09 17.28 -3.72
C PRO A 75 14.61 18.19 -4.83
N GLU A 76 15.94 18.23 -5.02
CA GLU A 76 16.64 19.04 -6.01
C GLU A 76 16.22 18.63 -7.43
N LEU A 77 15.93 17.33 -7.61
CA LEU A 77 15.53 16.77 -8.88
C LEU A 77 14.02 16.81 -9.09
N SER A 78 13.19 17.27 -8.15
CA SER A 78 11.72 17.22 -8.27
C SER A 78 11.22 15.86 -8.78
N ALA A 79 11.86 14.79 -8.28
CA ALA A 79 11.68 13.44 -8.76
C ALA A 79 11.35 12.49 -7.62
N LYS A 80 10.89 11.31 -8.00
CA LYS A 80 10.59 10.21 -7.10
C LYS A 80 10.89 8.92 -7.82
N ILE A 81 11.68 8.07 -7.19
CA ILE A 81 11.93 6.72 -7.67
C ILE A 81 11.54 5.76 -6.55
N GLY A 82 11.06 4.58 -6.89
CA GLY A 82 10.97 3.53 -5.90
C GLY A 82 10.92 2.15 -6.50
N ALA A 83 11.48 1.22 -5.75
CA ALA A 83 11.58 -0.18 -6.09
C ALA A 83 11.01 -1.00 -4.94
N GLY A 84 10.31 -2.08 -5.27
CA GLY A 84 9.65 -2.88 -4.27
C GLY A 84 9.34 -4.29 -4.72
N LEU A 85 8.94 -5.08 -3.74
CA LEU A 85 8.54 -6.46 -3.86
C LEU A 85 7.10 -6.59 -3.39
N GLN A 86 6.34 -7.43 -4.06
CA GLN A 86 4.97 -7.79 -3.71
C GLN A 86 4.83 -9.29 -3.77
N TYR A 87 4.34 -9.88 -2.68
CA TYR A 87 3.97 -11.28 -2.57
C TYR A 87 2.45 -11.39 -2.45
N ASP A 88 1.84 -12.12 -3.36
CA ASP A 88 0.46 -12.59 -3.25
C ASP A 88 0.49 -14.10 -3.02
N ARG A 89 -0.30 -14.58 -2.05
CA ARG A 89 -0.39 -16.00 -1.69
C ARG A 89 -0.77 -16.91 -2.86
N ARG A 90 -1.32 -16.39 -3.95
CA ARG A 90 -1.49 -17.14 -5.22
C ARG A 90 -0.16 -17.39 -5.97
N ASP A 91 0.95 -17.46 -5.25
CA ASP A 91 2.33 -17.65 -5.72
C ASP A 91 2.78 -16.66 -6.80
N LYS A 92 2.35 -15.41 -6.66
CA LYS A 92 2.77 -14.33 -7.55
C LYS A 92 3.67 -13.35 -6.82
N LEU A 93 4.96 -13.66 -6.82
CA LEU A 93 5.99 -12.69 -6.49
C LEU A 93 6.14 -11.72 -7.67
N HIS A 94 6.07 -10.44 -7.37
CA HIS A 94 6.25 -9.36 -8.33
C HIS A 94 7.25 -8.34 -7.83
N TYR A 95 8.08 -7.84 -8.74
CA TYR A 95 8.94 -6.71 -8.54
C TYR A 95 8.32 -5.49 -9.19
N THR A 96 8.28 -4.37 -8.50
CA THR A 96 7.77 -3.12 -9.03
C THR A 96 8.85 -2.06 -8.99
N ILE A 97 9.09 -1.42 -10.11
CA ILE A 97 9.88 -0.19 -10.21
C ILE A 97 8.94 0.92 -10.67
N HIS A 98 8.95 2.06 -9.99
CA HIS A 98 8.19 3.24 -10.42
C HIS A 98 9.06 4.50 -10.34
N GLY A 99 8.89 5.35 -11.35
CA GLY A 99 9.54 6.65 -11.47
C GLY A 99 8.50 7.74 -11.69
N LYS A 100 8.72 8.91 -11.11
CA LYS A 100 7.98 10.13 -11.40
C LYS A 100 8.97 11.29 -11.43
N LYS A 101 8.89 12.14 -12.45
CA LYS A 101 9.69 13.37 -12.56
C LYS A 101 8.76 14.52 -12.91
N SER A 102 8.87 15.60 -12.14
CA SER A 102 8.21 16.88 -12.44
C SER A 102 9.19 17.78 -13.16
N PHE A 103 8.69 18.47 -14.18
CA PHE A 103 9.41 19.47 -14.93
C PHE A 103 8.60 20.76 -14.91
N PRO A 104 9.12 21.85 -14.33
CA PRO A 104 8.43 23.12 -14.32
C PRO A 104 8.35 23.68 -15.74
N LEU A 105 7.17 24.18 -16.12
CA LEU A 105 6.95 24.86 -17.41
C LEU A 105 7.17 26.36 -17.30
N THR A 106 7.14 26.88 -16.08
CA THR A 106 7.27 28.31 -15.76
C THR A 106 8.25 28.52 -14.60
N PRO A 107 8.96 29.66 -14.53
CA PRO A 107 9.93 29.94 -13.46
C PRO A 107 9.30 29.94 -12.05
N ASP A 108 8.03 30.33 -11.97
CA ASP A 108 7.22 30.34 -10.75
C ASP A 108 6.80 28.93 -10.26
N ARG A 109 7.06 27.89 -11.06
CA ARG A 109 6.79 26.46 -10.79
C ARG A 109 5.33 26.11 -10.49
N PHE A 110 4.38 27.01 -10.73
CA PHE A 110 2.95 26.71 -10.55
C PHE A 110 2.42 25.74 -11.60
N VAL A 111 3.03 25.76 -12.79
CA VAL A 111 2.70 24.84 -13.89
C VAL A 111 3.86 23.87 -14.09
N SER A 112 3.57 22.57 -14.11
CA SER A 112 4.57 21.54 -14.40
C SER A 112 3.99 20.41 -15.24
N PHE A 113 4.83 19.83 -16.09
CA PHE A 113 4.53 18.56 -16.73
C PHE A 113 5.17 17.42 -15.94
N VAL A 114 4.47 16.30 -15.87
CA VAL A 114 4.85 15.18 -15.02
C VAL A 114 4.98 13.91 -15.85
N VAL A 115 6.19 13.37 -15.91
CA VAL A 115 6.45 12.06 -16.50
C VAL A 115 6.37 11.00 -15.41
N LYS A 116 5.61 9.93 -15.64
CA LYS A 116 5.48 8.79 -14.75
C LYS A 116 5.76 7.52 -15.52
N GLY A 117 6.52 6.61 -14.91
CA GLY A 117 6.75 5.26 -15.42
C GLY A 117 6.54 4.25 -14.32
N ARG A 118 6.02 3.09 -14.67
CA ARG A 118 5.94 1.92 -13.80
C ARG A 118 6.30 0.68 -14.62
N CYS A 119 7.08 -0.20 -14.02
CA CYS A 119 7.40 -1.51 -14.55
C CYS A 119 7.11 -2.53 -13.46
N ASP A 120 6.20 -3.46 -13.76
CA ASP A 120 5.93 -4.62 -12.92
C ASP A 120 6.48 -5.86 -13.61
N ILE A 121 7.24 -6.64 -12.86
CA ILE A 121 7.99 -7.79 -13.34
C ILE A 121 7.59 -8.98 -12.46
N ASP A 122 7.32 -10.14 -13.06
CA ASP A 122 7.01 -11.35 -12.29
C ASP A 122 8.28 -12.03 -11.73
N LYS A 123 8.07 -13.15 -11.06
CA LYS A 123 9.11 -14.01 -10.49
C LYS A 123 10.09 -14.58 -11.53
N GLU A 124 9.71 -14.63 -12.81
CA GLU A 124 10.53 -15.12 -13.93
C GLU A 124 11.22 -13.98 -14.67
N PHE A 125 11.20 -12.76 -14.11
CA PHE A 125 11.73 -11.55 -14.73
C PHE A 125 11.03 -11.15 -16.03
N LYS A 126 9.80 -11.65 -16.26
CA LYS A 126 8.98 -11.25 -17.40
C LYS A 126 8.12 -10.06 -17.02
N LYS A 127 7.94 -9.16 -17.98
CA LYS A 127 7.06 -8.00 -17.79
C LYS A 127 5.63 -8.49 -17.61
N VAL A 128 4.99 -8.08 -16.51
CA VAL A 128 3.55 -8.28 -16.34
C VAL A 128 2.85 -7.19 -17.15
N GLY A 129 1.96 -7.60 -18.07
CA GLY A 129 1.28 -6.72 -19.01
C GLY A 129 0.66 -5.48 -18.34
N VAL A 130 0.71 -4.35 -19.04
CA VAL A 130 0.15 -3.05 -18.62
C VAL A 130 -1.35 -3.04 -18.87
#